data_AF-A0A7R7XIQ7-F1
#
_entry.id   AF-A0A7R7XIQ7-F1
#
_cell.length_a   1.000
_cell.length_b   1.000
_cell.length_c   1.000
_cell.angle_alpha   90.00
_cell.angle_beta   90.00
_cell.angle_gamma   90.00
#
_symmetry.space_group_name_H-M   'P 1'
#
loop_
_entity.id
_entity.type
_entity.pdbx_description
1 polymer ?
#
loop_
_entity_poly.entity_id
_entity_poly.type
_entity_poly.pdbx_seq_one_letter_code
_entity_poly.pdbx_strand_id
1 'polypeptide(L)'
;MQWETYIQSNGSPSITAIKASLIGQILGFLMGRPKDLLGIDIFNGSIIAWARKARLFSIDEEDVGVGKLQGDDESINAAWRPWADLEERKRIVLAIHLQDAELAKLHNHEPILRHAPEKLPQISSPDLFAAPSAATWKEIYIMTRLPSPRPEIPRMSPAACNGFLTCAILESICALAYENRDCPTSWPLASRKCLDLLIEHYQTSIITTNPTRSSKSDPFCLAILWHSICMRLFTRFDELERACGRDGEAAALKARVYATSWAGSPDATRTLLHAALIQNHFQSLSVGVEPAIHVPMALYYCGIAWTCFTRFGSAASIRPPDAGESPERLDFPEMRSLNINQTQLVNDATNGIQWGKPESPAYFRIVDLLGRITHWRVSGSFASTLLLLVEDVPDLF
;
A
#
# COMPACT_ATOMS: atom_id res chain seq x y z
N MET A 1 9.95 -46.70 4.26
CA MET A 1 10.22 -45.30 4.66
C MET A 1 9.84 -44.41 3.48
N GLN A 2 8.79 -43.62 3.60
CA GLN A 2 8.29 -42.73 2.53
C GLN A 2 9.11 -41.43 2.54
N TRP A 3 9.48 -40.94 1.35
CA TRP A 3 10.16 -39.66 1.13
C TRP A 3 9.41 -38.46 1.74
N GLU A 4 8.11 -38.63 2.00
CA GLU A 4 7.22 -37.68 2.67
C GLU A 4 7.69 -37.32 4.08
N THR A 5 8.31 -38.26 4.81
CA THR A 5 8.73 -38.04 6.22
C THR A 5 9.91 -37.06 6.33
N TYR A 6 10.73 -36.91 5.29
CA TYR A 6 11.85 -35.95 5.27
C TYR A 6 11.42 -34.50 4.99
N ILE A 7 10.24 -34.30 4.38
CA ILE A 7 9.68 -32.97 4.13
C ILE A 7 8.92 -32.45 5.37
N GLN A 8 8.54 -33.35 6.29
CA GLN A 8 7.60 -33.10 7.38
C GLN A 8 8.21 -32.57 8.70
N SER A 9 9.47 -32.13 8.75
CA SER A 9 9.98 -31.43 9.94
C SER A 9 9.39 -30.00 10.04
N ASN A 10 8.06 -29.91 10.14
CA ASN A 10 7.27 -28.71 10.36
C ASN A 10 7.30 -28.37 11.85
N GLY A 11 8.46 -27.92 12.32
CA GLY A 11 8.65 -27.48 13.70
C GLY A 11 8.64 -25.95 13.85
N SER A 12 8.49 -25.49 15.09
CA SER A 12 8.71 -24.10 15.54
C SER A 12 10.01 -23.44 15.02
N PRO A 13 11.15 -24.16 14.86
CA PRO A 13 12.36 -23.59 14.25
C PRO A 13 12.17 -23.08 12.82
N SER A 14 11.27 -23.69 12.05
CA SER A 14 10.96 -23.26 10.68
C SER A 14 10.23 -21.92 10.63
N ILE A 15 9.31 -21.67 11.57
CA ILE A 15 8.53 -20.43 11.64
C ILE A 15 9.41 -19.27 12.11
N THR A 16 10.26 -19.51 13.09
CA THR A 16 11.21 -18.50 13.60
C THR A 16 12.15 -18.02 12.49
N ALA A 17 12.65 -18.93 11.66
CA ALA A 17 13.53 -18.57 10.56
C ALA A 17 12.81 -17.81 9.43
N ILE A 18 11.54 -18.14 9.12
CA ILE A 18 10.71 -17.35 8.21
C ILE A 18 10.54 -15.91 8.72
N LYS A 19 10.20 -15.74 10.01
CA LYS A 19 10.09 -14.41 10.64
C LYS A 19 11.38 -13.61 10.55
N ALA A 20 12.51 -14.23 10.90
CA ALA A 20 13.83 -13.60 10.84
C ALA A 20 14.19 -13.19 9.41
N SER A 21 13.91 -14.04 8.42
CA SER A 21 14.13 -13.74 7.01
C SER A 21 13.27 -12.57 6.54
N LEU A 22 11.98 -12.54 6.91
CA LEU A 22 11.06 -11.47 6.57
C LEU A 22 11.54 -10.12 7.14
N ILE A 23 11.88 -10.08 8.44
CA ILE A 23 12.42 -8.88 9.09
C ILE A 23 13.71 -8.43 8.41
N GLY A 24 14.61 -9.37 8.09
CA GLY A 24 15.86 -9.08 7.40
C GLY A 24 15.65 -8.48 6.00
N GLN A 25 14.68 -8.98 5.24
CA GLN A 25 14.37 -8.45 3.92
C GLN A 25 13.67 -7.08 3.99
N ILE A 26 12.76 -6.86 4.95
CA ILE A 26 12.18 -5.53 5.20
C ILE A 26 13.27 -4.53 5.59
N LEU A 27 14.23 -4.92 6.43
CA LEU A 27 15.38 -4.07 6.76
C LEU A 27 16.22 -3.76 5.52
N GLY A 28 16.49 -4.76 4.68
CA GLY A 28 17.19 -4.57 3.40
C GLY A 28 16.49 -3.58 2.48
N PHE A 29 15.16 -3.66 2.39
CA PHE A 29 14.31 -2.71 1.67
C PHE A 29 14.46 -1.29 2.22
N LEU A 30 14.28 -1.09 3.53
CA LEU A 30 14.36 0.22 4.18
C LEU A 30 15.76 0.86 4.10
N MET A 31 16.81 0.03 4.04
CA MET A 31 18.18 0.50 3.85
C MET A 31 18.45 1.00 2.42
N GLY A 32 17.68 0.55 1.43
CA GLY A 32 17.71 1.07 0.06
C GLY A 32 19.03 0.90 -0.69
N ARG A 33 19.98 0.08 -0.19
CA ARG A 33 21.26 -0.14 -0.87
C ARG A 33 21.01 -0.99 -2.12
N PRO A 34 21.54 -0.64 -3.31
CA PRO A 34 21.24 -1.38 -4.55
C PRO A 34 21.46 -2.90 -4.45
N LYS A 35 22.55 -3.32 -3.81
CA LYS A 35 22.86 -4.74 -3.57
C LYS A 35 21.85 -5.46 -2.67
N ASP A 36 21.27 -4.74 -1.70
CA ASP A 36 20.29 -5.29 -0.78
C ASP A 36 18.95 -5.40 -1.48
N LEU A 37 18.54 -4.36 -2.24
CA LEU A 37 17.30 -4.36 -3.05
C LEU A 37 17.30 -5.50 -4.08
N LEU A 38 18.43 -5.71 -4.77
CA LEU A 38 18.58 -6.85 -5.66
C LEU A 38 18.52 -8.18 -4.91
N GLY A 39 19.17 -8.27 -3.75
CA GLY A 39 19.18 -9.47 -2.93
C GLY A 39 17.78 -9.86 -2.45
N ILE A 40 17.03 -8.92 -1.88
CA ILE A 40 15.68 -9.19 -1.38
C ILE A 40 14.73 -9.61 -2.50
N ASP A 41 14.87 -9.04 -3.70
CA ASP A 41 14.07 -9.42 -4.87
C ASP A 41 14.31 -10.89 -5.27
N ILE A 42 15.58 -11.26 -5.43
CA ILE A 42 16.00 -12.63 -5.78
C ILE A 42 15.56 -13.64 -4.71
N PHE A 43 15.65 -13.29 -3.42
CA PHE A 43 15.38 -14.22 -2.33
C PHE A 43 13.93 -14.18 -1.82
N ASN A 44 13.07 -13.25 -2.25
CA ASN A 44 11.67 -13.19 -1.81
C ASN A 44 10.91 -14.49 -2.14
N GLY A 45 11.10 -15.02 -3.36
CA GLY A 45 10.52 -16.30 -3.78
C GLY A 45 10.91 -17.48 -2.87
N SER A 46 12.07 -17.41 -2.22
CA SER A 46 12.52 -18.45 -1.28
C SER A 46 11.72 -18.44 0.02
N ILE A 47 11.38 -17.26 0.56
CA ILE A 47 10.49 -17.13 1.74
C ILE A 47 9.12 -17.72 1.40
N ILE A 48 8.58 -17.40 0.22
CA ILE A 48 7.28 -17.90 -0.22
C ILE A 48 7.30 -19.43 -0.36
N ALA A 49 8.33 -19.99 -0.99
CA ALA A 49 8.50 -21.44 -1.11
C ALA A 49 8.62 -22.12 0.26
N TRP A 50 9.34 -21.50 1.19
CA TRP A 50 9.46 -21.98 2.56
C TRP A 50 8.12 -21.94 3.31
N ALA A 51 7.36 -20.85 3.20
CA ALA A 51 6.03 -20.73 3.79
C ALA A 51 5.06 -21.79 3.24
N ARG A 52 5.13 -22.13 1.95
CA ARG A 52 4.38 -23.25 1.36
C ARG A 52 4.79 -24.60 1.98
N LYS A 53 6.09 -24.87 2.12
CA LYS A 53 6.59 -26.10 2.76
C LYS A 53 6.12 -26.23 4.22
N ALA A 54 6.13 -25.10 4.95
CA ALA A 54 5.63 -25.01 6.32
C ALA A 54 4.09 -25.01 6.42
N ARG A 55 3.37 -25.14 5.29
CA ARG A 55 1.90 -25.13 5.18
C ARG A 55 1.24 -23.87 5.79
N LEU A 56 1.92 -22.73 5.73
CA LEU A 56 1.39 -21.48 6.29
C LEU A 56 0.15 -20.97 5.55
N PHE A 57 0.01 -21.27 4.26
CA PHE A 57 -1.15 -20.84 3.46
C PHE A 57 -2.38 -21.76 3.60
N SER A 58 -2.26 -22.87 4.35
CA SER A 58 -3.35 -23.79 4.63
C SER A 58 -3.73 -23.66 6.10
N ILE A 59 -4.56 -22.64 6.40
CA ILE A 59 -4.95 -22.30 7.76
C ILE A 59 -6.33 -22.89 8.04
N ASP A 60 -6.38 -23.93 8.86
CA ASP A 60 -7.62 -24.47 9.39
C ASP A 60 -8.03 -23.66 10.62
N GLU A 61 -9.15 -22.95 10.52
CA GLU A 61 -9.68 -22.15 11.64
C GLU A 61 -10.53 -23.02 12.56
N GLU A 62 -9.99 -23.37 13.72
CA GLU A 62 -10.78 -23.95 14.81
C GLU A 62 -11.21 -22.86 15.80
N ASP A 63 -12.52 -22.76 16.04
CA ASP A 63 -13.01 -21.92 17.13
C ASP A 63 -12.63 -22.55 18.47
N VAL A 64 -11.95 -21.77 19.31
CA VAL A 64 -11.63 -22.17 20.69
C VAL A 64 -12.92 -22.51 21.45
N GLY A 65 -14.03 -21.81 21.17
CA GLY A 65 -15.32 -22.01 21.82
C GLY A 65 -15.35 -21.49 23.27
N VAL A 66 -16.33 -20.65 23.60
CA VAL A 66 -16.45 -20.02 24.94
C VAL A 66 -16.55 -21.06 26.08
N GLY A 67 -17.11 -22.24 25.80
CA GLY A 67 -17.21 -23.33 26.79
C GLY A 67 -15.86 -23.87 27.26
N LYS A 68 -14.82 -23.87 26.40
CA LYS A 68 -13.46 -24.30 26.79
C LYS A 68 -12.76 -23.29 27.69
N LEU A 69 -13.32 -22.09 27.85
CA LEU A 69 -12.76 -21.00 28.66
C LEU A 69 -13.33 -20.97 30.08
N GLN A 70 -14.23 -21.88 30.47
CA GLN A 70 -14.81 -21.93 31.82
C GLN A 70 -14.00 -22.76 32.83
N GLY A 71 -12.92 -23.42 32.40
CA GLY A 71 -12.06 -24.22 33.28
C GLY A 71 -11.07 -23.38 34.10
N ASP A 72 -10.16 -24.09 34.77
CA ASP A 72 -9.06 -23.55 35.56
C ASP A 72 -7.97 -22.86 34.71
N ASP A 73 -7.00 -22.21 35.36
CA ASP A 73 -5.92 -21.49 34.68
C ASP A 73 -5.12 -22.38 33.72
N GLU A 74 -4.97 -23.67 34.01
CA GLU A 74 -4.27 -24.62 33.14
C GLU A 74 -5.05 -24.86 31.84
N SER A 75 -6.37 -25.03 31.93
CA SER A 75 -7.24 -25.17 30.76
C SER A 75 -7.25 -23.91 29.88
N ILE A 76 -7.23 -22.72 30.49
CA ILE A 76 -7.19 -21.45 29.75
C ILE A 76 -5.84 -21.29 29.03
N ASN A 77 -4.74 -21.66 29.67
CA ASN A 77 -3.42 -21.67 29.04
C ASN A 77 -3.34 -22.70 27.89
N ALA A 78 -3.91 -23.89 28.08
CA ALA A 78 -3.97 -24.92 27.05
C ALA A 78 -4.79 -24.48 25.82
N ALA A 79 -5.80 -23.64 26.01
CA ALA A 79 -6.57 -23.02 24.94
C ALA A 79 -5.86 -21.83 24.27
N TRP A 80 -5.17 -21.00 25.07
CA TRP A 80 -4.52 -19.77 24.58
C TRP A 80 -3.32 -20.06 23.68
N ARG A 81 -2.49 -21.06 24.01
CA ARG A 81 -1.25 -21.33 23.25
C ARG A 81 -1.52 -21.72 21.79
N PRO A 82 -2.38 -22.70 21.46
CA PRO A 82 -2.68 -23.02 20.05
C PRO A 82 -3.35 -21.86 19.31
N TRP A 83 -4.18 -21.08 19.99
CA TRP A 83 -4.77 -19.87 19.42
C TRP A 83 -3.70 -18.83 19.06
N ALA A 84 -2.74 -18.58 19.95
CA ALA A 84 -1.66 -17.62 19.74
C ALA A 84 -0.75 -18.07 18.59
N ASP A 85 -0.42 -19.37 18.52
CA ASP A 85 0.34 -19.97 17.42
C ASP A 85 -0.38 -19.80 16.08
N LEU A 86 -1.71 -20.00 16.05
CA LEU A 86 -2.52 -19.83 14.85
C LEU A 86 -2.55 -18.36 14.41
N GLU A 87 -2.82 -17.44 15.35
CA GLU A 87 -2.88 -16.00 15.10
C GLU A 87 -1.52 -15.45 14.62
N GLU A 88 -0.41 -15.94 15.16
CA GLU A 88 0.94 -15.63 14.67
C GLU A 88 1.10 -16.05 13.21
N ARG A 89 0.75 -17.30 12.86
CA ARG A 89 0.86 -17.81 11.48
C ARG A 89 0.04 -16.99 10.49
N LYS A 90 -1.19 -16.61 10.85
CA LYS A 90 -2.03 -15.75 10.03
C LYS A 90 -1.34 -14.42 9.73
N ARG A 91 -0.74 -13.79 10.74
CA ARG A 91 -0.01 -12.52 10.59
C ARG A 91 1.25 -12.66 9.74
N ILE A 92 1.97 -13.78 9.85
CA ILE A 92 3.11 -14.07 8.97
C ILE A 92 2.65 -14.15 7.51
N VAL A 93 1.54 -14.83 7.22
CA VAL A 93 0.98 -14.90 5.86
C VAL A 93 0.68 -13.50 5.31
N LEU A 94 -0.01 -12.66 6.10
CA LEU A 94 -0.29 -11.28 5.69
C LEU A 94 1.00 -10.48 5.45
N ALA A 95 2.01 -10.65 6.31
CA ALA A 95 3.28 -9.94 6.18
C ALA A 95 4.06 -10.36 4.92
N ILE A 96 4.02 -11.65 4.53
CA ILE A 96 4.59 -12.12 3.26
C ILE A 96 3.85 -11.49 2.08
N HIS A 97 2.52 -11.42 2.10
CA HIS A 97 1.75 -10.74 1.06
C HIS A 97 2.10 -9.25 0.95
N LEU A 98 2.20 -8.54 2.07
CA LEU A 98 2.61 -7.14 2.07
C LEU A 98 3.97 -6.94 1.43
N GLN A 99 4.96 -7.77 1.81
CA GLN A 99 6.30 -7.66 1.28
C GLN A 99 6.35 -7.98 -0.24
N ASP A 100 5.64 -9.02 -0.67
CA ASP A 100 5.58 -9.40 -2.08
C ASP A 100 5.00 -8.27 -2.96
N ALA A 101 3.92 -7.62 -2.48
CA ALA A 101 3.34 -6.47 -3.15
C ALA A 101 4.27 -5.24 -3.15
N GLU A 102 4.97 -4.96 -2.05
CA GLU A 102 5.96 -3.87 -2.00
C GLU A 102 7.10 -4.06 -3.01
N LEU A 103 7.63 -5.29 -3.13
CA LEU A 103 8.71 -5.58 -4.07
C LEU A 103 8.23 -5.51 -5.53
N ALA A 104 7.04 -6.03 -5.82
CA ALA A 104 6.40 -5.89 -7.13
C ALA A 104 6.28 -4.42 -7.56
N LYS A 105 5.87 -3.54 -6.63
CA LYS A 105 5.80 -2.10 -6.86
C LYS A 105 7.17 -1.46 -7.06
N LEU A 106 8.16 -1.83 -6.27
CA LEU A 106 9.53 -1.27 -6.36
C LEU A 106 10.16 -1.56 -7.73
N HIS A 107 9.99 -2.78 -8.25
CA HIS A 107 10.62 -3.22 -9.49
C HIS A 107 9.70 -3.12 -10.71
N ASN A 108 8.46 -2.64 -10.53
CA ASN A 108 7.44 -2.53 -11.56
C ASN A 108 7.15 -3.85 -12.32
N HIS A 109 7.05 -4.97 -11.61
CA HIS A 109 6.64 -6.26 -12.19
C HIS A 109 5.49 -6.89 -11.39
N GLU A 110 5.00 -8.04 -11.82
CA GLU A 110 3.95 -8.79 -11.14
C GLU A 110 4.41 -9.43 -9.82
N PRO A 111 3.56 -9.51 -8.78
CA PRO A 111 3.87 -10.21 -7.54
C PRO A 111 4.09 -11.71 -7.76
N ILE A 112 4.86 -12.36 -6.87
CA ILE A 112 5.14 -13.81 -6.94
C ILE A 112 3.94 -14.62 -6.40
N LEU A 113 3.28 -14.10 -5.37
CA LEU A 113 2.05 -14.65 -4.85
C LEU A 113 0.87 -14.26 -5.73
N ARG A 114 -0.09 -15.17 -5.83
CA ARG A 114 -1.41 -14.82 -6.32
C ARG A 114 -2.15 -14.09 -5.22
N HIS A 115 -2.45 -12.82 -5.43
CA HIS A 115 -3.21 -12.03 -4.47
C HIS A 115 -4.70 -12.20 -4.69
N ALA A 116 -5.43 -12.35 -3.58
CA ALA A 116 -6.89 -12.45 -3.57
C ALA A 116 -7.37 -11.91 -2.22
N PRO A 117 -7.84 -10.64 -2.15
CA PRO A 117 -8.27 -10.01 -0.90
C PRO A 117 -9.26 -10.86 -0.10
N GLU A 118 -10.17 -11.57 -0.79
CA GLU A 118 -11.18 -12.44 -0.19
C GLU A 118 -10.62 -13.75 0.40
N LYS A 119 -9.37 -14.11 0.08
CA LYS A 119 -8.68 -15.32 0.58
C LYS A 119 -7.68 -15.03 1.68
N LEU A 120 -7.51 -13.76 2.05
CA LEU A 120 -6.59 -13.40 3.15
C LEU A 120 -7.13 -13.90 4.48
N PRO A 121 -6.26 -14.46 5.35
CA PRO A 121 -6.70 -14.93 6.66
C PRO A 121 -7.21 -13.79 7.53
N GLN A 122 -8.34 -14.02 8.20
CA GLN A 122 -8.90 -13.06 9.15
C GLN A 122 -8.10 -13.12 10.45
N ILE A 123 -7.63 -11.96 10.91
CA ILE A 123 -6.85 -11.84 12.13
C ILE A 123 -7.65 -11.15 13.24
N SER A 124 -7.33 -11.53 14.47
CA SER A 124 -7.90 -10.95 15.68
C SER A 124 -7.47 -9.48 15.86
N SER A 125 -8.13 -8.75 16.75
CA SER A 125 -7.74 -7.36 17.03
C SER A 125 -6.29 -7.28 17.57
N PRO A 126 -5.57 -6.17 17.35
CA PRO A 126 -4.23 -5.97 17.91
C PRO A 126 -4.22 -6.11 19.43
N ASP A 127 -5.24 -5.60 20.13
CA ASP A 127 -5.36 -5.66 21.59
C ASP A 127 -5.49 -7.10 22.09
N LEU A 128 -6.24 -7.95 21.38
CA LEU A 128 -6.40 -9.36 21.73
C LEU A 128 -5.11 -10.15 21.48
N PHE A 129 -4.40 -9.85 20.38
CA PHE A 129 -3.11 -10.47 20.06
C PHE A 129 -2.00 -10.05 21.04
N ALA A 130 -2.01 -8.79 21.48
CA ALA A 130 -1.02 -8.24 22.42
C ALA A 130 -1.32 -8.56 23.90
N ALA A 131 -2.34 -9.39 24.19
CA ALA A 131 -2.69 -9.74 25.56
C ALA A 131 -1.49 -10.37 26.30
N PRO A 132 -1.07 -9.83 27.47
CA PRO A 132 0.16 -10.25 28.13
C PRO A 132 0.04 -11.60 28.86
N SER A 133 -1.17 -12.11 29.02
CA SER A 133 -1.45 -13.37 29.72
C SER A 133 -2.70 -14.06 29.18
N ALA A 134 -2.81 -15.36 29.43
CA ALA A 134 -3.99 -16.16 29.07
C ALA A 134 -5.28 -15.64 29.73
N ALA A 135 -5.18 -15.13 30.96
CA ALA A 135 -6.31 -14.56 31.69
C ALA A 135 -6.82 -13.28 31.00
N THR A 136 -5.93 -12.34 30.70
CA THR A 136 -6.28 -11.12 29.97
C THR A 136 -6.81 -11.41 28.57
N TRP A 137 -6.20 -12.37 27.88
CA TRP A 137 -6.68 -12.83 26.57
C TRP A 137 -8.12 -13.34 26.64
N LYS A 138 -8.43 -14.20 27.62
CA LYS A 138 -9.79 -14.74 27.82
C LYS A 138 -10.81 -13.63 28.07
N GLU A 139 -10.48 -12.65 28.92
CA GLU A 139 -11.37 -11.51 29.20
C GLU A 139 -11.73 -10.74 27.92
N ILE A 140 -10.72 -10.38 27.12
CA ILE A 140 -10.91 -9.67 25.84
C ILE A 140 -11.65 -10.57 24.83
N TYR A 141 -11.31 -11.86 24.75
CA TYR A 141 -11.94 -12.83 23.85
C TYR A 141 -13.43 -12.98 24.13
N ILE A 142 -13.83 -13.08 25.41
CA ILE A 142 -15.24 -13.16 25.80
C ILE A 142 -15.95 -11.85 25.47
N MET A 143 -15.36 -10.70 25.81
CA MET A 143 -15.95 -9.38 25.52
C MET A 143 -16.21 -9.15 24.04
N THR A 144 -15.31 -9.61 23.16
CA THR A 144 -15.47 -9.48 21.70
C THR A 144 -16.52 -10.45 21.13
N ARG A 145 -16.81 -11.56 21.81
CA ARG A 145 -17.79 -12.58 21.41
C ARG A 145 -19.20 -12.30 21.93
N LEU A 146 -19.35 -11.55 23.01
CA LEU A 146 -20.65 -11.19 23.56
C LEU A 146 -21.45 -10.32 22.56
N PRO A 147 -22.76 -10.55 22.38
CA PRO A 147 -23.63 -9.62 21.65
C PRO A 147 -23.52 -8.22 22.25
N SER A 148 -23.35 -7.18 21.42
CA SER A 148 -23.41 -5.81 21.93
C SER A 148 -24.80 -5.58 22.55
N PRO A 149 -24.91 -5.03 23.77
CA PRO A 149 -26.20 -4.72 24.37
C PRO A 149 -27.00 -3.65 23.60
N ARG A 150 -26.32 -2.95 22.68
CA ARG A 150 -26.91 -1.91 21.81
C ARG A 150 -27.10 -2.46 20.39
N PRO A 151 -28.35 -2.68 19.94
CA PRO A 151 -28.65 -3.09 18.57
C PRO A 151 -28.56 -1.94 17.55
N GLU A 152 -28.34 -0.70 17.97
CA GLU A 152 -28.36 0.48 17.09
C GLU A 152 -27.00 0.86 16.47
N ILE A 153 -25.89 0.25 16.91
CA ILE A 153 -24.58 0.48 16.30
C ILE A 153 -24.30 -0.69 15.38
N PRO A 154 -24.18 -0.50 14.05
CA PRO A 154 -23.72 -1.55 13.15
C PRO A 154 -22.44 -2.15 13.72
N ARG A 155 -22.41 -3.49 13.90
CA ARG A 155 -21.17 -4.18 14.25
C ARG A 155 -20.14 -3.80 13.19
N MET A 156 -19.13 -3.03 13.59
CA MET A 156 -18.01 -2.69 12.72
C MET A 156 -17.42 -3.99 12.20
N SER A 157 -17.11 -4.05 10.90
CA SER A 157 -16.50 -5.24 10.34
C SER A 157 -15.17 -5.51 11.06
N PRO A 158 -14.81 -6.77 11.35
CA PRO A 158 -13.53 -7.10 11.98
C PRO A 158 -12.33 -6.50 11.23
N ALA A 159 -12.44 -6.36 9.90
CA ALA A 159 -11.46 -5.71 9.05
C ALA A 159 -11.34 -4.19 9.30
N ALA A 160 -12.45 -3.47 9.52
CA ALA A 160 -12.42 -2.03 9.78
C ALA A 160 -11.61 -1.66 11.04
N CYS A 161 -11.50 -2.57 12.01
CA CYS A 161 -10.79 -2.33 13.26
C CYS A 161 -9.32 -2.79 13.27
N ASN A 162 -8.79 -3.32 12.17
CA ASN A 162 -7.44 -3.88 12.12
C ASN A 162 -6.63 -3.32 10.95
N GLY A 163 -5.85 -2.26 11.22
CA GLY A 163 -5.05 -1.58 10.20
C GLY A 163 -4.03 -2.48 9.49
N PHE A 164 -3.52 -3.53 10.14
CA PHE A 164 -2.61 -4.47 9.49
C PHE A 164 -3.31 -5.33 8.43
N LEU A 165 -4.52 -5.82 8.74
CA LEU A 165 -5.35 -6.55 7.78
C LEU A 165 -5.81 -5.63 6.64
N THR A 166 -6.24 -4.40 6.97
CA THR A 166 -6.59 -3.39 5.97
C THR A 166 -5.43 -3.11 5.02
N CYS A 167 -4.21 -2.96 5.53
CA CYS A 167 -3.02 -2.80 4.71
C CYS A 167 -2.86 -3.98 3.73
N ALA A 168 -2.97 -5.21 4.22
CA ALA A 168 -2.83 -6.41 3.37
C ALA A 168 -3.94 -6.55 2.32
N ILE A 169 -5.17 -6.14 2.64
CA ILE A 169 -6.29 -6.08 1.69
C ILE A 169 -5.99 -5.06 0.59
N LEU A 170 -5.57 -3.84 0.96
CA LEU A 170 -5.25 -2.77 0.01
C LEU A 170 -4.10 -3.20 -0.92
N GLU A 171 -3.01 -3.73 -0.39
CA GLU A 171 -1.91 -4.25 -1.21
C GLU A 171 -2.36 -5.39 -2.14
N SER A 172 -3.26 -6.26 -1.68
CA SER A 172 -3.79 -7.32 -2.52
C SER A 172 -4.68 -6.80 -3.65
N ILE A 173 -5.40 -5.69 -3.44
CA ILE A 173 -6.11 -4.99 -4.53
C ILE A 173 -5.11 -4.40 -5.53
N CYS A 174 -4.00 -3.84 -5.04
CA CYS A 174 -2.95 -3.30 -5.91
C CYS A 174 -2.32 -4.41 -6.77
N ALA A 175 -1.97 -5.54 -6.17
CA ALA A 175 -1.44 -6.72 -6.84
C ALA A 175 -2.39 -7.24 -7.95
N LEU A 176 -3.71 -7.30 -7.67
CA LEU A 176 -4.72 -7.68 -8.68
C LEU A 176 -4.71 -6.75 -9.90
N ALA A 177 -4.46 -5.45 -9.70
CA ALA A 177 -4.35 -4.49 -10.78
C ALA A 177 -3.09 -4.75 -11.63
N TYR A 178 -1.95 -5.06 -11.01
CA TYR A 178 -0.71 -5.40 -11.73
C TYR A 178 -0.87 -6.64 -12.60
N GLU A 179 -1.48 -7.72 -12.08
CA GLU A 179 -1.68 -8.99 -12.83
C GLU A 179 -2.44 -8.80 -14.17
N ASN A 180 -3.32 -7.80 -14.26
CA ASN A 180 -4.18 -7.58 -15.43
C ASN A 180 -3.71 -6.41 -16.31
N ARG A 181 -2.61 -5.75 -15.92
CA ARG A 181 -2.26 -4.45 -16.46
C ARG A 181 -1.84 -4.47 -17.92
N ASP A 182 -1.08 -5.47 -18.31
CA ASP A 182 -0.54 -5.59 -19.66
C ASP A 182 -1.49 -6.32 -20.62
N CYS A 183 -2.72 -6.57 -20.20
CA CYS A 183 -3.78 -7.14 -21.02
C CYS A 183 -4.82 -6.07 -21.39
N PRO A 184 -4.77 -5.48 -22.60
CA PRO A 184 -5.65 -4.36 -22.99
C PRO A 184 -7.15 -4.70 -22.95
N THR A 185 -7.49 -5.98 -23.13
CA THR A 185 -8.89 -6.44 -23.17
C THR A 185 -9.49 -6.60 -21.77
N SER A 186 -8.69 -7.00 -20.77
CA SER A 186 -9.18 -7.17 -19.38
C SER A 186 -8.94 -5.95 -18.50
N TRP A 187 -7.97 -5.09 -18.83
CA TRP A 187 -7.59 -3.94 -18.01
C TRP A 187 -8.75 -3.00 -17.64
N PRO A 188 -9.64 -2.57 -18.56
CA PRO A 188 -10.72 -1.65 -18.19
C PRO A 188 -11.64 -2.21 -17.10
N LEU A 189 -11.97 -3.50 -17.18
CA LEU A 189 -12.80 -4.18 -16.20
C LEU A 189 -12.05 -4.40 -14.87
N ALA A 190 -10.78 -4.82 -14.96
CA ALA A 190 -9.95 -5.06 -13.79
C ALA A 190 -9.69 -3.77 -13.00
N SER A 191 -9.32 -2.67 -13.68
CA SER A 191 -9.12 -1.35 -13.08
C SER A 191 -10.39 -0.82 -12.43
N ARG A 192 -11.54 -0.95 -13.12
CA ARG A 192 -12.84 -0.57 -12.53
C ARG A 192 -13.16 -1.37 -11.28
N LYS A 193 -13.00 -2.69 -11.33
CA LYS A 193 -13.21 -3.57 -10.17
C LYS A 193 -12.31 -3.18 -9.00
N CYS A 194 -11.02 -2.90 -9.24
CA CYS A 194 -10.10 -2.47 -8.20
C CYS A 194 -10.51 -1.13 -7.59
N LEU A 195 -10.93 -0.16 -8.42
CA LEU A 195 -11.41 1.13 -7.95
C LEU A 195 -12.68 1.00 -7.09
N ASP A 196 -13.63 0.17 -7.51
CA ASP A 196 -14.86 -0.08 -6.74
C ASP A 196 -14.54 -0.72 -5.38
N LEU A 197 -13.63 -1.70 -5.34
CA LEU A 197 -13.14 -2.31 -4.09
C LEU A 197 -12.44 -1.28 -3.17
N LEU A 198 -11.64 -0.37 -3.74
CA LEU A 198 -10.98 0.69 -2.98
C LEU A 198 -11.99 1.66 -2.36
N ILE A 199 -13.01 2.09 -3.11
CA ILE A 199 -14.06 3.00 -2.63
C ILE A 199 -14.88 2.31 -1.51
N GLU A 200 -15.29 1.07 -1.73
CA GLU A 200 -16.01 0.27 -0.74
C GLU A 200 -15.20 0.14 0.56
N HIS A 201 -13.90 -0.17 0.44
CA HIS A 201 -13.03 -0.31 1.60
C HIS A 201 -12.83 1.01 2.35
N TYR A 202 -12.69 2.13 1.63
CA TYR A 202 -12.58 3.46 2.23
C TYR A 202 -13.83 3.80 3.06
N GLN A 203 -15.02 3.58 2.49
CA GLN A 203 -16.30 3.86 3.15
C GLN A 203 -16.52 3.00 4.39
N THR A 204 -16.17 1.71 4.32
CA THR A 204 -16.42 0.75 5.39
C THR A 204 -15.37 0.77 6.51
N SER A 205 -14.10 1.09 6.18
CA SER A 205 -12.97 0.91 7.09
C SER A 205 -12.32 2.22 7.56
N ILE A 206 -12.30 3.26 6.72
CA ILE A 206 -11.65 4.54 7.04
C ILE A 206 -12.65 5.58 7.58
N ILE A 207 -13.89 5.61 7.06
CA ILE A 207 -14.93 6.52 7.55
C ILE A 207 -15.61 5.97 8.82
N THR A 208 -15.97 4.68 8.85
CA THR A 208 -16.74 4.09 9.98
C THR A 208 -15.94 4.00 11.29
N THR A 209 -14.61 4.00 11.23
CA THR A 209 -13.70 4.06 12.40
C THR A 209 -13.62 5.45 13.05
N ASN A 210 -14.15 6.49 12.40
CA ASN A 210 -13.89 7.89 12.73
C ASN A 210 -15.04 8.78 13.26
N PRO A 211 -16.23 8.33 13.74
CA PRO A 211 -17.21 9.31 14.26
C PRO A 211 -16.86 9.87 15.64
N THR A 212 -16.09 9.15 16.47
CA THR A 212 -15.90 9.51 17.90
C THR A 212 -14.48 9.26 18.47
N ARG A 213 -13.50 8.84 17.65
CA ARG A 213 -12.12 8.56 18.09
C ARG A 213 -11.10 9.52 17.46
N SER A 214 -11.27 10.82 17.68
CA SER A 214 -10.39 11.92 17.24
C SER A 214 -8.93 11.88 17.75
N SER A 215 -8.38 10.71 18.11
CA SER A 215 -7.06 10.61 18.76
C SER A 215 -6.36 9.24 18.60
N LYS A 216 -6.74 8.36 17.67
CA LYS A 216 -5.89 7.20 17.38
C LYS A 216 -4.98 7.50 16.20
N SER A 217 -3.67 7.49 16.46
CA SER A 217 -2.62 7.44 15.44
C SER A 217 -2.94 6.34 14.43
N ASP A 218 -2.81 6.62 13.12
CA ASP A 218 -2.84 5.63 12.05
C ASP A 218 -1.39 5.19 11.75
N PRO A 219 -0.85 4.16 12.44
CA PRO A 219 0.54 3.74 12.24
C PRO A 219 0.76 3.09 10.88
N PHE A 220 -0.30 2.71 10.16
CA PHE A 220 -0.21 2.05 8.85
C PHE A 220 -0.40 3.02 7.70
N CYS A 221 -0.58 4.33 7.96
CA CYS A 221 -0.74 5.36 6.94
C CYS A 221 -1.68 4.93 5.79
N LEU A 222 -2.85 4.41 6.15
CA LEU A 222 -3.77 3.71 5.24
C LEU A 222 -4.32 4.64 4.16
N ALA A 223 -4.55 5.91 4.49
CA ALA A 223 -4.96 6.91 3.51
C ALA A 223 -3.89 7.15 2.44
N ILE A 224 -2.61 7.21 2.84
CA ILE A 224 -1.48 7.33 1.91
C ILE A 224 -1.40 6.08 1.03
N LEU A 225 -1.54 4.88 1.61
CA LEU A 225 -1.55 3.64 0.85
C LEU A 225 -2.67 3.64 -0.19
N TRP A 226 -3.90 3.93 0.24
CA TRP A 226 -5.08 3.98 -0.62
C TRP A 226 -4.88 4.91 -1.82
N HIS A 227 -4.41 6.15 -1.59
CA HIS A 227 -4.10 7.08 -2.68
C HIS A 227 -2.99 6.59 -3.59
N SER A 228 -1.95 5.95 -3.04
CA SER A 228 -0.83 5.42 -3.82
C SER A 228 -1.24 4.27 -4.76
N ILE A 229 -2.27 3.52 -4.39
CA ILE A 229 -2.86 2.47 -5.22
C ILE A 229 -3.71 3.10 -6.31
N CYS A 230 -4.55 4.09 -5.99
CA CYS A 230 -5.32 4.83 -7.00
C CYS A 230 -4.40 5.44 -8.07
N MET A 231 -3.28 6.05 -7.68
CA MET A 231 -2.28 6.55 -8.65
C MET A 231 -1.81 5.46 -9.62
N ARG A 232 -1.60 4.23 -9.14
CA ARG A 232 -1.18 3.09 -9.98
C ARG A 232 -2.29 2.57 -10.89
N LEU A 233 -3.56 2.75 -10.52
CA LEU A 233 -4.69 2.44 -11.40
C LEU A 233 -4.76 3.39 -12.61
N PHE A 234 -4.22 4.60 -12.51
CA PHE A 234 -4.31 5.63 -13.55
C PHE A 234 -2.97 5.92 -14.25
N THR A 235 -1.86 5.39 -13.75
CA THR A 235 -0.51 5.75 -14.24
C THR A 235 0.43 4.57 -14.33
N ARG A 236 0.97 4.28 -15.53
CA ARG A 236 2.05 3.31 -15.76
C ARG A 236 3.40 3.91 -15.35
N PHE A 237 3.69 3.82 -14.05
CA PHE A 237 4.92 4.37 -13.49
C PHE A 237 6.20 3.80 -14.12
N ASP A 238 6.24 2.52 -14.51
CA ASP A 238 7.37 1.96 -15.27
C ASP A 238 7.69 2.75 -16.55
N GLU A 239 6.65 3.11 -17.32
CA GLU A 239 6.79 3.89 -18.54
C GLU A 239 7.21 5.34 -18.22
N LEU A 240 6.71 5.91 -17.13
CA LEU A 240 7.11 7.26 -16.70
C LEU A 240 8.57 7.31 -16.24
N GLU A 241 9.02 6.34 -15.45
CA GLU A 241 10.42 6.23 -15.03
C GLU A 241 11.35 6.01 -16.23
N ARG A 242 10.94 5.18 -17.20
CA ARG A 242 11.65 5.05 -18.48
C ARG A 242 11.73 6.37 -19.23
N ALA A 243 10.63 7.10 -19.35
CA ALA A 243 10.60 8.41 -20.00
C ALA A 243 11.50 9.45 -19.29
N CYS A 244 11.72 9.28 -17.99
CA CYS A 244 12.68 10.05 -17.19
C CYS A 244 14.14 9.61 -17.35
N GLY A 245 14.43 8.52 -18.05
CA GLY A 245 15.80 8.09 -18.38
C GLY A 245 16.31 6.86 -17.61
N ARG A 246 15.48 6.19 -16.79
CA ARG A 246 15.91 5.05 -15.96
C ARG A 246 16.69 3.98 -16.74
N ASP A 247 16.22 3.66 -17.96
CA ASP A 247 16.76 2.58 -18.80
C ASP A 247 17.63 3.12 -19.96
N GLY A 248 18.08 4.39 -19.87
CA GLY A 248 18.88 5.07 -20.89
C GLY A 248 18.06 5.78 -21.98
N GLU A 249 18.75 6.52 -22.84
CA GLU A 249 18.14 7.47 -23.79
C GLU A 249 17.20 6.81 -24.81
N ALA A 250 17.61 5.67 -25.38
CA ALA A 250 16.79 4.96 -26.38
C ALA A 250 15.45 4.49 -25.80
N ALA A 251 15.45 3.98 -24.57
CA ALA A 251 14.23 3.59 -23.87
C ALA A 251 13.39 4.82 -23.51
N ALA A 252 14.03 5.91 -23.09
CA ALA A 252 13.34 7.16 -22.77
C ALA A 252 12.60 7.73 -23.98
N LEU A 253 13.23 7.80 -25.15
CA LEU A 253 12.58 8.28 -26.39
C LEU A 253 11.33 7.48 -26.73
N LYS A 254 11.36 6.15 -26.57
CA LYS A 254 10.20 5.28 -26.79
C LYS A 254 9.09 5.56 -25.77
N ALA A 255 9.44 5.67 -24.49
CA ALA A 255 8.50 5.84 -23.40
C ALA A 255 7.87 7.25 -23.34
N ARG A 256 8.52 8.27 -23.92
CA ARG A 256 7.96 9.64 -24.05
C ARG A 256 6.61 9.66 -24.75
N VAL A 257 6.36 8.76 -25.69
CA VAL A 257 5.05 8.64 -26.37
C VAL A 257 3.93 8.39 -25.35
N TYR A 258 4.16 7.45 -24.42
CA TYR A 258 3.22 7.20 -23.33
C TYR A 258 3.14 8.40 -22.39
N ALA A 259 4.27 8.95 -21.97
CA ALA A 259 4.30 10.05 -20.99
C ALA A 259 3.56 11.31 -21.48
N THR A 260 3.72 11.70 -22.75
CA THR A 260 2.97 12.82 -23.36
C THR A 260 1.48 12.51 -23.48
N SER A 261 1.12 11.31 -23.94
CA SER A 261 -0.29 10.89 -24.03
C SER A 261 -0.97 10.88 -22.66
N TRP A 262 -0.30 10.32 -21.66
CA TRP A 262 -0.77 10.29 -20.27
C TRP A 262 -0.91 11.70 -19.69
N ALA A 263 0.09 12.58 -19.86
CA ALA A 263 0.06 13.95 -19.32
C ALA A 263 -1.05 14.83 -19.92
N GLY A 264 -1.60 14.47 -21.09
CA GLY A 264 -2.78 15.10 -21.69
C GLY A 264 -4.12 14.45 -21.32
N SER A 265 -4.11 13.39 -20.52
CA SER A 265 -5.30 12.59 -20.21
C SER A 265 -5.96 12.99 -18.88
N PRO A 266 -7.26 12.68 -18.68
CA PRO A 266 -7.92 12.83 -17.38
C PRO A 266 -7.24 12.03 -16.26
N ASP A 267 -6.62 10.90 -16.59
CA ASP A 267 -5.94 10.03 -15.64
C ASP A 267 -4.69 10.67 -15.02
N ALA A 268 -4.00 11.56 -15.75
CA ALA A 268 -2.93 12.36 -15.15
C ALA A 268 -3.48 13.32 -14.09
N THR A 269 -4.56 14.05 -14.39
CA THR A 269 -5.22 14.92 -13.42
C THR A 269 -5.70 14.16 -12.18
N ARG A 270 -6.29 12.97 -12.36
CA ARG A 270 -6.66 12.07 -11.25
C ARG A 270 -5.46 11.68 -10.40
N THR A 271 -4.36 11.32 -11.05
CA THR A 271 -3.11 10.93 -10.37
C THR A 271 -2.54 12.08 -9.56
N LEU A 272 -2.56 13.31 -10.09
CA LEU A 272 -2.06 14.48 -9.38
C LEU A 272 -2.92 14.87 -8.18
N LEU A 273 -4.25 14.73 -8.28
CA LEU A 273 -5.14 14.92 -7.14
C LEU A 273 -4.78 13.96 -6.00
N HIS A 274 -4.56 12.67 -6.30
CA HIS A 274 -4.10 11.71 -5.30
C HIS A 274 -2.69 12.03 -4.77
N ALA A 275 -1.78 12.48 -5.62
CA ALA A 275 -0.44 12.88 -5.20
C ALA A 275 -0.47 14.08 -4.25
N ALA A 276 -1.36 15.05 -4.48
CA ALA A 276 -1.58 16.19 -3.59
C ALA A 276 -2.16 15.73 -2.24
N LEU A 277 -3.08 14.76 -2.24
CA LEU A 277 -3.63 14.21 -0.99
C LEU A 277 -2.60 13.41 -0.20
N ILE A 278 -1.71 12.67 -0.85
CA ILE A 278 -0.58 12.01 -0.18
C ILE A 278 0.31 13.04 0.53
N GLN A 279 0.62 14.16 -0.13
CA GLN A 279 1.38 15.25 0.49
C GLN A 279 0.65 15.79 1.73
N ASN A 280 -0.65 16.08 1.62
CA ASN A 280 -1.45 16.61 2.72
C ASN A 280 -1.51 15.62 3.90
N HIS A 281 -1.74 14.33 3.63
CA HIS A 281 -1.75 13.29 4.66
C HIS A 281 -0.40 13.16 5.36
N PHE A 282 0.70 13.16 4.62
CA PHE A 282 2.03 13.07 5.22
C PHE A 282 2.35 14.33 6.05
N GLN A 283 2.01 15.52 5.57
CA GLN A 283 2.21 16.77 6.31
C GLN A 283 1.37 16.85 7.59
N SER A 284 0.25 16.13 7.67
CA SER A 284 -0.58 16.03 8.87
C SER A 284 -0.03 15.07 9.93
N LEU A 285 0.98 14.25 9.60
CA LEU A 285 1.62 13.37 10.57
C LEU A 285 2.37 14.21 11.61
N SER A 286 2.28 13.80 12.88
CA SER A 286 3.04 14.46 13.95
C SER A 286 4.54 14.30 13.72
N VAL A 287 5.29 15.36 13.97
CA VAL A 287 6.75 15.38 13.83
C VAL A 287 7.38 14.26 14.66
N GLY A 288 8.26 13.48 14.03
CA GLY A 288 8.97 12.37 14.67
C GLY A 288 8.21 11.04 14.66
N VAL A 289 6.99 10.96 14.11
CA VAL A 289 6.37 9.67 13.83
C VAL A 289 7.05 9.02 12.63
N GLU A 290 7.47 7.79 12.82
CA GLU A 290 7.94 6.95 11.71
C GLU A 290 6.74 6.56 10.84
N PRO A 291 6.76 6.83 9.53
CA PRO A 291 5.67 6.42 8.65
C PRO A 291 5.59 4.88 8.51
N ALA A 292 4.68 4.38 7.67
CA ALA A 292 4.60 2.98 7.26
C ALA A 292 5.41 2.68 5.97
N ILE A 293 5.93 1.45 5.82
CA ILE A 293 7.05 1.13 4.92
C ILE A 293 6.85 1.54 3.44
N HIS A 294 5.60 1.63 2.98
CA HIS A 294 5.22 2.04 1.64
C HIS A 294 5.32 3.55 1.38
N VAL A 295 5.37 4.38 2.43
CA VAL A 295 5.22 5.84 2.33
C VAL A 295 6.31 6.52 1.50
N PRO A 296 7.62 6.23 1.64
CA PRO A 296 8.66 6.80 0.78
C PRO A 296 8.42 6.47 -0.68
N MET A 297 8.01 5.24 -0.97
CA MET A 297 7.73 4.83 -2.35
C MET A 297 6.51 5.56 -2.90
N ALA A 298 5.46 5.76 -2.09
CA ALA A 298 4.32 6.57 -2.46
C ALA A 298 4.72 8.01 -2.81
N LEU A 299 5.53 8.65 -1.96
CA LEU A 299 6.07 9.99 -2.20
C LEU A 299 6.97 10.04 -3.44
N TYR A 300 7.86 9.06 -3.63
CA TYR A 300 8.71 8.95 -4.82
C TYR A 300 7.87 8.97 -6.10
N TYR A 301 6.81 8.15 -6.16
CA TYR A 301 5.92 8.12 -7.32
C TYR A 301 5.03 9.36 -7.45
N CYS A 302 4.74 10.08 -6.37
CA CYS A 302 4.21 11.44 -6.49
C CYS A 302 5.20 12.34 -7.25
N GLY A 303 6.49 12.25 -6.92
CA GLY A 303 7.55 13.01 -7.58
C GLY A 303 7.60 12.71 -9.08
N ILE A 304 7.66 11.42 -9.44
CA ILE A 304 7.63 10.97 -10.85
C ILE A 304 6.37 11.47 -11.58
N ALA A 305 5.19 11.36 -10.96
CA ALA A 305 3.95 11.86 -11.56
C ALA A 305 4.01 13.36 -11.85
N TRP A 306 4.46 14.18 -10.88
CA TRP A 306 4.61 15.62 -11.07
C TRP A 306 5.63 15.95 -12.15
N THR A 307 6.82 15.34 -12.10
CA THR A 307 7.87 15.55 -13.09
C THR A 307 7.39 15.25 -14.51
N CYS A 308 6.75 14.10 -14.72
CA CYS A 308 6.25 13.73 -16.04
C CYS A 308 5.10 14.62 -16.50
N PHE A 309 4.19 15.00 -15.59
CA PHE A 309 3.08 15.88 -15.92
C PHE A 309 3.54 17.26 -16.37
N THR A 310 4.47 17.89 -15.65
CA THR A 310 4.94 19.24 -15.98
C THR A 310 5.86 19.25 -17.20
N ARG A 311 6.70 18.21 -17.34
CA ARG A 311 7.65 18.08 -18.46
C ARG A 311 6.97 17.73 -19.78
N PHE A 312 5.99 16.82 -19.77
CA PHE A 312 5.37 16.30 -21.00
C PHE A 312 3.96 16.82 -21.25
N GLY A 313 3.35 17.48 -20.26
CA GLY A 313 2.02 18.11 -20.38
C GLY A 313 2.09 19.55 -20.91
N SER A 314 0.92 20.17 -21.00
CA SER A 314 0.77 21.56 -21.43
C SER A 314 -0.33 22.27 -20.66
N ALA A 315 -0.40 23.60 -20.76
CA ALA A 315 -1.48 24.38 -20.14
C ALA A 315 -2.88 23.95 -20.61
N ALA A 316 -3.00 23.40 -21.83
CA ALA A 316 -4.25 22.86 -22.35
C ALA A 316 -4.69 21.58 -21.61
N SER A 317 -3.77 20.83 -21.00
CA SER A 317 -4.06 19.62 -20.23
C SER A 317 -4.88 19.88 -18.95
N ILE A 318 -4.95 21.14 -18.49
CA ILE A 318 -5.70 21.54 -17.28
C ILE A 318 -6.96 22.35 -17.63
N ARG A 319 -7.07 22.88 -18.87
CA ARG A 319 -8.18 23.77 -19.24
C ARG A 319 -9.49 22.98 -19.35
N PRO A 320 -10.62 23.52 -18.85
CA PRO A 320 -11.93 23.08 -19.31
C PRO A 320 -12.09 23.41 -20.81
N PRO A 321 -12.91 22.65 -21.55
CA PRO A 321 -13.22 22.96 -22.96
C PRO A 321 -13.75 24.40 -23.12
N ASP A 322 -13.51 24.98 -24.29
CA ASP A 322 -13.75 26.40 -24.59
C ASP A 322 -15.18 26.87 -24.28
N ALA A 323 -15.31 28.19 -24.08
CA ALA A 323 -16.53 28.91 -23.71
C ALA A 323 -17.70 28.61 -24.67
N GLY A 324 -18.52 27.65 -24.31
CA GLY A 324 -19.67 27.18 -25.08
C GLY A 324 -20.22 25.85 -24.57
N GLU A 325 -19.36 25.04 -23.96
CA GLU A 325 -19.75 23.84 -23.22
C GLU A 325 -19.75 24.16 -21.71
N SER A 326 -20.77 23.66 -21.00
CA SER A 326 -20.81 23.69 -19.53
C SER A 326 -19.44 23.27 -19.01
N PRO A 327 -18.81 23.96 -18.02
CA PRO A 327 -17.52 23.51 -17.52
C PRO A 327 -17.68 22.06 -17.06
N GLU A 328 -17.07 21.11 -17.76
CA GLU A 328 -17.05 19.72 -17.32
C GLU A 328 -16.34 19.70 -15.98
N ARG A 329 -17.14 19.70 -14.91
CA ARG A 329 -16.65 19.70 -13.55
C ARG A 329 -15.94 18.37 -13.37
N LEU A 330 -14.66 18.40 -13.01
CA LEU A 330 -13.94 17.21 -12.56
C LEU A 330 -14.81 16.48 -11.52
N ASP A 331 -15.23 15.27 -11.86
CA ASP A 331 -16.21 14.51 -11.08
C ASP A 331 -15.82 13.02 -11.01
N PHE A 332 -14.63 12.77 -10.46
CA PHE A 332 -14.15 11.41 -10.24
C PHE A 332 -14.86 10.76 -9.03
N PRO A 333 -15.35 9.51 -9.17
CA PRO A 333 -16.18 8.87 -8.14
C PRO A 333 -15.44 8.67 -6.81
N GLU A 334 -14.15 8.33 -6.89
CA GLU A 334 -13.31 8.14 -5.72
C GLU A 334 -13.07 9.44 -4.96
N MET A 335 -12.95 10.57 -5.64
CA MET A 335 -12.82 11.89 -5.01
C MET A 335 -14.14 12.37 -4.41
N ARG A 336 -15.26 12.05 -5.06
CA ARG A 336 -16.60 12.34 -4.53
C ARG A 336 -16.83 11.63 -3.20
N SER A 337 -16.36 10.39 -3.07
CA SER A 337 -16.44 9.63 -1.81
C SER A 337 -15.71 10.29 -0.64
N LEU A 338 -14.72 11.16 -0.93
CA LEU A 338 -13.93 11.93 0.02
C LEU A 338 -14.52 13.32 0.30
N ASN A 339 -15.59 13.72 -0.38
CA ASN A 339 -16.15 15.08 -0.36
C ASN A 339 -15.12 16.17 -0.73
N ILE A 340 -14.19 15.87 -1.64
CA ILE A 340 -13.13 16.80 -2.06
C ILE A 340 -13.63 17.72 -3.18
N ASN A 341 -13.33 19.01 -3.06
CA ASN A 341 -13.48 19.95 -4.17
C ASN A 341 -12.34 19.77 -5.18
N GLN A 342 -12.58 18.94 -6.19
CA GLN A 342 -11.58 18.52 -7.18
C GLN A 342 -11.01 19.69 -7.98
N THR A 343 -11.88 20.59 -8.47
CA THR A 343 -11.46 21.76 -9.25
C THR A 343 -10.54 22.66 -8.43
N GLN A 344 -10.90 22.92 -7.17
CA GLN A 344 -10.06 23.74 -6.29
C GLN A 344 -8.71 23.06 -6.04
N LEU A 345 -8.70 21.77 -5.69
CA LEU A 345 -7.47 21.04 -5.39
C LEU A 345 -6.52 20.96 -6.60
N VAL A 346 -7.04 20.73 -7.81
CA VAL A 346 -6.20 20.78 -9.04
C VAL A 346 -5.61 22.17 -9.22
N ASN A 347 -6.42 23.23 -9.11
CA ASN A 347 -5.94 24.60 -9.31
C ASN A 347 -4.85 24.96 -8.30
N ASP A 348 -5.04 24.61 -7.03
CA ASP A 348 -4.07 24.86 -5.96
C ASP A 348 -2.77 24.06 -6.18
N ALA A 349 -2.89 22.79 -6.57
CA ALA A 349 -1.75 21.91 -6.78
C ALA A 349 -0.93 22.27 -8.04
N THR A 350 -1.59 22.82 -9.06
CA THR A 350 -0.98 23.15 -10.36
C THR A 350 -0.55 24.61 -10.48
N ASN A 351 -0.81 25.41 -9.45
CA ASN A 351 -0.37 26.79 -9.38
C ASN A 351 1.18 26.90 -9.41
N GLY A 352 1.70 27.76 -10.28
CA GLY A 352 3.14 28.01 -10.41
C GLY A 352 3.92 26.96 -11.20
N ILE A 353 3.24 26.05 -11.93
CA ILE A 353 3.91 25.14 -12.86
C ILE A 353 4.54 25.90 -14.03
N GLN A 354 5.77 25.54 -14.36
CA GLN A 354 6.42 25.91 -15.61
C GLN A 354 6.37 24.71 -16.56
N TRP A 355 5.61 24.82 -17.65
CA TRP A 355 5.47 23.74 -18.63
C TRP A 355 6.76 23.47 -19.40
N GLY A 356 6.97 22.19 -19.75
CA GLY A 356 8.20 21.73 -20.41
C GLY A 356 9.38 21.54 -19.46
N LYS A 357 9.18 21.84 -18.17
CA LYS A 357 10.19 21.77 -17.12
C LYS A 357 9.76 20.82 -16.00
N PRO A 358 10.67 20.00 -15.44
CA PRO A 358 10.35 19.13 -14.31
C PRO A 358 10.04 19.89 -13.01
N GLU A 359 10.52 21.12 -12.88
CA GLU A 359 10.42 21.92 -11.65
C GLU A 359 9.00 22.40 -11.39
N SER A 360 8.50 22.10 -10.20
CA SER A 360 7.28 22.69 -9.68
C SER A 360 7.32 22.79 -8.15
N PRO A 361 6.55 23.71 -7.54
CA PRO A 361 6.45 23.80 -6.09
C PRO A 361 6.00 22.47 -5.45
N ALA A 362 5.10 21.73 -6.09
CA ALA A 362 4.63 20.44 -5.61
C ALA A 362 5.73 19.37 -5.64
N TYR A 363 6.52 19.35 -6.72
CA TYR A 363 7.67 18.46 -6.85
C TYR A 363 8.72 18.70 -5.76
N PHE A 364 9.15 19.94 -5.53
CA PHE A 364 10.16 20.23 -4.50
C PHE A 364 9.64 19.98 -3.08
N ARG A 365 8.34 20.19 -2.83
CA ARG A 365 7.72 19.76 -1.58
C ARG A 365 7.86 18.26 -1.37
N ILE A 366 7.64 17.43 -2.39
CA ILE A 366 7.80 15.97 -2.27
C ILE A 366 9.24 15.59 -1.91
N VAL A 367 10.23 16.22 -2.58
CA VAL A 367 11.65 15.99 -2.27
C VAL A 367 11.95 16.35 -0.81
N ASP A 368 11.44 17.48 -0.31
CA ASP A 368 11.56 17.85 1.10
C ASP A 368 10.89 16.83 2.03
N LEU A 369 9.68 16.37 1.72
CA LEU A 369 8.98 15.38 2.53
C LEU A 369 9.73 14.05 2.60
N LEU A 370 10.32 13.59 1.48
CA LEU A 370 11.20 12.42 1.47
C LEU A 370 12.43 12.62 2.38
N GLY A 371 13.02 13.82 2.38
CA GLY A 371 14.14 14.20 3.24
C GLY A 371 13.82 14.21 4.73
N ARG A 372 12.53 14.39 5.10
CA ARG A 372 12.08 14.32 6.50
C ARG A 372 12.02 12.90 7.05
N ILE A 373 11.97 11.87 6.19
CA ILE A 373 12.01 10.46 6.61
C ILE A 373 13.49 10.06 6.79
N THR A 374 14.04 10.33 7.98
CA THR A 374 15.49 10.21 8.22
C THR A 374 15.94 8.80 8.57
N HIS A 375 15.08 7.96 9.14
CA HIS A 375 15.44 6.62 9.59
C HIS A 375 15.48 5.59 8.45
N TRP A 376 14.80 5.86 7.33
CA TRP A 376 14.76 4.97 6.18
C TRP A 376 15.63 5.51 5.06
N ARG A 377 16.81 4.91 4.92
CA ARG A 377 17.81 5.35 3.93
C ARG A 377 17.31 5.25 2.49
N VAL A 378 16.34 4.37 2.21
CA VAL A 378 15.66 4.30 0.92
C VAL A 378 14.97 5.62 0.56
N SER A 379 14.42 6.35 1.54
CA SER A 379 13.78 7.66 1.31
C SER A 379 14.77 8.71 0.80
N GLY A 380 15.96 8.78 1.42
CA GLY A 380 17.04 9.65 0.94
C GLY A 380 17.54 9.28 -0.46
N SER A 381 17.52 7.98 -0.79
CA SER A 381 17.86 7.51 -2.14
C SER A 381 16.81 7.96 -3.16
N PHE A 382 15.52 7.84 -2.83
CA PHE A 382 14.43 8.36 -3.66
C PHE A 382 14.49 9.88 -3.85
N ALA A 383 14.77 10.64 -2.79
CA ALA A 383 14.94 12.09 -2.88
C ALA A 383 16.10 12.46 -3.82
N SER A 384 17.23 11.75 -3.69
CA SER A 384 18.40 11.96 -4.55
C SER A 384 18.10 11.64 -6.01
N THR A 385 17.44 10.51 -6.28
CA THR A 385 17.01 10.13 -7.63
C THR A 385 16.10 11.18 -8.24
N LEU A 386 15.14 11.69 -7.49
CA LEU A 386 14.28 12.76 -7.97
C LEU A 386 15.10 14.01 -8.31
N LEU A 387 15.99 14.47 -7.43
CA LEU A 387 16.80 15.67 -7.64
C LEU A 387 17.62 15.61 -8.94
N LEU A 388 18.18 14.44 -9.26
CA LEU A 388 18.90 14.24 -10.53
C LEU A 388 18.03 14.53 -11.75
N LEU A 389 16.71 14.30 -11.69
CA LEU A 389 15.81 14.61 -12.80
C LEU A 389 15.71 16.11 -13.11
N VAL A 390 16.07 16.97 -12.16
CA VAL A 390 16.10 18.43 -12.34
C VAL A 390 17.51 18.92 -12.67
N GLU A 391 18.54 18.28 -12.12
CA GLU A 391 19.95 18.62 -12.37
C GLU A 391 20.43 18.18 -13.77
N ASP A 392 19.95 17.04 -14.29
CA ASP A 392 20.25 16.53 -15.64
C ASP A 392 19.45 17.24 -16.76
N VAL A 393 19.19 18.55 -16.61
CA VAL A 393 18.84 19.40 -17.76
C VAL A 393 20.17 20.01 -18.25
N PRO A 394 20.96 19.33 -19.12
CA PRO A 394 21.92 20.07 -19.90
C PRO A 394 21.14 21.10 -20.69
N ASP A 395 21.61 22.35 -20.64
CA ASP A 395 21.14 23.43 -21.50
C ASP A 395 20.97 22.92 -22.93
N LEU A 396 19.74 22.63 -23.31
CA LEU A 396 19.32 22.44 -24.70
C LEU A 396 19.34 23.83 -25.33
N PHE A 397 20.55 24.28 -25.66
CA PHE A 397 20.78 25.30 -26.69
C PHE A 397 20.57 24.70 -28.07
#